data_AF-A0A859CY65-F1
#
_entry.id   AF-A0A859CY65-F1
#
_cell.length_a   1.000
_cell.length_b   1.000
_cell.length_c   1.000
_cell.angle_alpha   90.00
_cell.angle_beta   90.00
_cell.angle_gamma   90.00
#
_symmetry.space_group_name_H-M   'P 1'
#
loop_
_entity.id
_entity.type
_entity.pdbx_description
1 polymer ?
#
loop_
_entity_poly.entity_id
_entity_poly.type
_entity_poly.pdbx_seq_one_letter_code
_entity_poly.pdbx_strand_id
1 'polypeptide(L)'
;MEKIISSESFIAGSESFFVDIAALLSNQTGVDIFRIPMSQNVICYKVGEASINLRLRLVLIPFKNGQTLGRLSWLDRHGIDHVCCYVNEVFDCLGIASGGVWKKQTNNVGGLCLKQFESLLA
;
A
#
# COMPACT_ATOMS: atom_id res chain seq x y z
N MET A 1 -17.65 -2.18 -26.94
CA MET A 1 -17.66 -1.38 -25.71
C MET A 1 -16.53 -1.89 -24.85
N GLU A 2 -15.37 -1.24 -24.90
CA GLU A 2 -14.17 -1.68 -24.19
C GLU A 2 -14.36 -1.47 -22.69
N LYS A 3 -14.36 -2.57 -21.94
CA LYS A 3 -14.51 -2.58 -20.49
C LYS A 3 -13.12 -2.48 -19.86
N ILE A 4 -12.51 -1.29 -19.97
CA ILE A 4 -11.23 -0.95 -19.34
C ILE A 4 -11.51 0.28 -18.47
N ILE A 5 -11.98 0.10 -17.22
CA ILE A 5 -12.34 1.24 -16.36
C ILE A 5 -11.86 1.05 -14.90
N SER A 6 -11.57 -0.18 -14.44
CA SER A 6 -11.20 -0.41 -13.03
C SER A 6 -9.74 -0.08 -12.69
N SER A 7 -8.78 -0.46 -13.52
CA SER A 7 -7.36 -0.28 -13.20
C SER A 7 -6.86 1.15 -13.40
N GLU A 8 -7.35 1.87 -14.41
CA GLU A 8 -6.92 3.25 -14.69
C GLU A 8 -7.39 4.22 -13.61
N SER A 9 -8.64 4.10 -13.17
CA SER A 9 -9.19 4.91 -12.08
C SER A 9 -8.46 4.63 -10.76
N PHE A 10 -8.14 3.37 -10.48
CA PHE A 10 -7.32 3.00 -9.32
C PHE A 10 -5.91 3.61 -9.38
N ILE A 11 -5.24 3.54 -10.53
CA ILE A 11 -3.91 4.14 -10.72
C ILE A 11 -4.00 5.66 -10.54
N ALA A 12 -5.00 6.32 -11.12
CA ALA A 12 -5.17 7.76 -11.00
C ALA A 12 -5.37 8.23 -9.54
N GLY A 13 -6.16 7.48 -8.75
CA GLY A 13 -6.38 7.80 -7.34
C GLY A 13 -5.20 7.42 -6.41
N SER A 14 -4.31 6.54 -6.87
CA SER A 14 -3.26 5.99 -6.01
C SER A 14 -2.24 7.02 -5.55
N GLU A 15 -2.00 8.07 -6.34
CA GLU A 15 -1.02 9.11 -6.02
C GLU A 15 -1.44 9.91 -4.80
N SER A 16 -2.67 10.47 -4.78
CA SER A 16 -3.12 11.25 -3.61
C SER A 16 -3.21 10.38 -2.37
N PHE A 17 -3.73 9.15 -2.52
CA PHE A 17 -3.83 8.19 -1.43
C PHE A 17 -2.48 7.87 -0.79
N PHE A 18 -1.41 7.73 -1.57
CA PHE A 18 -0.08 7.49 -1.03
C PHE A 18 0.61 8.74 -0.50
N VAL A 19 0.34 9.92 -1.06
CA VAL A 19 0.79 11.18 -0.46
C VAL A 19 0.25 11.31 0.96
N ASP A 20 -1.03 11.01 1.17
CA ASP A 20 -1.66 11.06 2.50
C ASP A 20 -1.03 10.04 3.47
N ILE A 21 -0.77 8.80 3.01
CA ILE A 21 -0.11 7.77 3.81
C ILE A 21 1.33 8.17 4.15
N ALA A 22 2.10 8.66 3.18
CA ALA A 22 3.48 9.08 3.40
C ALA A 22 3.54 10.26 4.38
N ALA A 23 2.67 11.25 4.23
CA ALA A 23 2.59 12.38 5.16
C ALA A 23 2.24 11.91 6.59
N LEU A 24 1.28 11.00 6.74
CA LEU A 24 0.95 10.41 8.04
C LEU A 24 2.15 9.70 8.65
N LEU A 25 2.82 8.84 7.88
CA LEU A 25 3.97 8.06 8.36
C LEU A 25 5.14 8.96 8.75
N SER A 26 5.48 9.95 7.91
CA SER A 26 6.56 10.89 8.20
C SER A 26 6.26 11.69 9.47
N ASN A 27 5.03 12.17 9.65
CA ASN A 27 4.62 12.93 10.83
C ASN A 27 4.67 12.10 12.12
N GLN A 28 4.36 10.80 12.05
CA GLN A 28 4.32 9.92 13.23
C GLN A 28 5.70 9.35 13.58
N THR A 29 6.58 9.16 12.60
CA THR A 29 7.89 8.51 12.80
C THR A 29 9.04 9.51 12.86
N GLY A 30 8.86 10.73 12.37
CA GLY A 30 9.93 11.72 12.21
C GLY A 30 10.89 11.40 11.07
N VAL A 31 10.57 10.40 10.24
CA VAL A 31 11.43 9.96 9.14
C VAL A 31 10.88 10.44 7.82
N ASP A 32 11.74 11.00 6.97
CA ASP A 32 11.35 11.40 5.62
C ASP A 32 11.01 10.17 4.76
N ILE A 33 9.93 10.28 4.00
CA ILE A 33 9.52 9.26 3.04
C ILE A 33 9.22 9.96 1.72
N PHE A 34 9.87 9.52 0.65
CA PHE A 34 9.72 10.15 -0.67
C PHE A 34 9.50 9.12 -1.77
N ARG A 35 8.80 9.56 -2.81
CA ARG A 35 8.47 8.74 -3.98
C ARG A 35 9.72 8.40 -4.78
N ILE A 36 9.81 7.16 -5.24
CA ILE A 36 10.84 6.70 -6.18
C ILE A 36 10.18 5.97 -7.38
N PRO A 37 10.75 6.09 -8.59
CA PRO A 37 10.31 5.28 -9.71
C PRO A 37 10.72 3.82 -9.48
N MET A 38 9.79 2.87 -9.66
CA MET A 38 10.09 1.45 -9.59
C MET A 38 9.18 0.68 -10.54
N SER A 39 9.75 -0.15 -11.41
CA SER A 39 8.98 -0.99 -12.33
C SER A 39 8.06 -1.95 -11.58
N GLN A 40 6.94 -2.33 -12.19
CA GLN A 40 5.93 -3.27 -11.63
C GLN A 40 5.21 -2.79 -10.36
N ASN A 41 5.42 -1.55 -9.93
CA ASN A 41 4.69 -0.95 -8.82
C ASN A 41 3.81 0.16 -9.39
N VAL A 42 2.60 0.29 -8.86
CA VAL A 42 1.75 1.46 -9.15
C VAL A 42 2.38 2.70 -8.53
N ILE A 43 2.81 2.57 -7.28
CA ILE A 43 3.54 3.61 -6.59
C ILE A 43 4.53 3.00 -5.60
N CYS A 44 5.66 3.67 -5.40
CA CYS A 44 6.73 3.21 -4.52
C CYS A 44 7.36 4.41 -3.81
N TYR A 45 7.50 4.29 -2.50
CA TYR A 45 8.10 5.28 -1.62
C TYR A 45 9.26 4.64 -0.89
N LYS A 46 10.33 5.41 -0.68
CA LYS A 46 11.52 4.98 0.06
C LYS A 46 11.65 5.82 1.33
N VAL A 47 12.07 5.16 2.39
CA VAL A 47 12.54 5.83 3.61
C VAL A 47 13.85 6.57 3.31
N GLY A 48 13.94 7.82 3.75
CA GLY A 48 15.08 8.70 3.49
C GLY A 48 16.28 8.46 4.39
N GLU A 49 16.07 7.86 5.56
CA GLU A 49 17.17 7.51 6.45
C GLU A 49 18.01 6.35 5.89
N ALA A 50 19.31 6.58 5.72
CA ALA A 50 20.20 5.62 5.06
C ALA A 50 20.34 4.28 5.82
N SER A 51 20.14 4.29 7.14
CA SER A 51 20.13 3.11 8.01
C SER A 51 18.88 2.24 7.79
N ILE A 52 17.77 2.82 7.30
CA ILE A 52 16.48 2.16 7.12
C ILE A 52 16.25 1.86 5.64
N ASN A 53 16.55 0.62 5.24
CA ASN A 53 16.31 0.17 3.87
C ASN A 53 14.93 -0.48 3.73
N LEU A 54 13.89 0.36 3.86
CA LEU A 54 12.49 0.00 3.67
C LEU A 54 11.88 0.79 2.52
N ARG A 55 10.98 0.15 1.76
CA ARG A 55 10.20 0.79 0.71
C ARG A 55 8.72 0.47 0.86
N LEU A 56 7.86 1.48 0.93
CA LEU A 56 6.42 1.28 0.92
C LEU A 56 5.93 1.18 -0.52
N ARG A 57 5.19 0.13 -0.87
CA ARG A 57 4.79 -0.15 -2.24
C ARG A 57 3.30 -0.39 -2.36
N LEU A 58 2.72 0.09 -3.45
CA LEU A 58 1.40 -0.34 -3.93
C LEU A 58 1.57 -1.21 -5.18
N VAL A 59 1.06 -2.42 -5.09
CA VAL A 59 1.04 -3.37 -6.22
C VAL A 59 -0.40 -3.73 -6.54
N LEU A 60 -0.74 -3.68 -7.82
CA LEU A 60 -2.04 -4.16 -8.31
C LEU A 60 -2.04 -5.69 -8.41
N ILE A 61 -3.10 -6.29 -7.88
CA ILE A 61 -3.33 -7.73 -7.90
C ILE A 61 -4.66 -7.98 -8.60
N PRO A 62 -4.66 -8.73 -9.72
CA PRO A 62 -5.89 -9.17 -10.36
C PRO A 62 -6.78 -9.92 -9.38
N PHE A 63 -8.06 -9.56 -9.35
CA PHE A 63 -9.06 -10.17 -8.50
C PHE A 63 -10.27 -10.64 -9.33
N LYS A 64 -11.15 -11.41 -8.72
CA LYS A 64 -12.26 -12.09 -9.41
C LYS A 64 -13.12 -11.09 -10.18
N ASN A 65 -13.72 -11.56 -11.28
CA ASN A 65 -14.69 -10.81 -12.08
C ASN A 65 -14.17 -9.48 -12.66
N GLY A 66 -12.86 -9.39 -12.93
CA GLY A 66 -12.23 -8.19 -13.50
C GLY A 66 -12.03 -7.05 -12.51
N GLN A 67 -12.21 -7.31 -11.21
CA GLN A 67 -11.86 -6.38 -10.15
C GLN A 67 -10.35 -6.46 -9.86
N THR A 68 -9.83 -5.43 -9.20
CA THR A 68 -8.43 -5.37 -8.80
C THR A 68 -8.30 -5.05 -7.32
N LEU A 69 -7.27 -5.60 -6.67
CA LEU A 69 -6.89 -5.24 -5.31
C LEU A 69 -5.55 -4.50 -5.33
N GLY A 70 -5.41 -3.48 -4.51
CA GLY A 70 -4.11 -2.93 -4.16
C GLY A 70 -3.54 -3.68 -2.96
N ARG A 71 -2.31 -4.18 -3.06
CA ARG A 71 -1.55 -4.63 -1.89
C ARG A 71 -0.59 -3.53 -1.47
N LEU A 72 -0.71 -3.09 -0.22
CA LEU A 72 0.27 -2.22 0.41
C LEU A 72 1.21 -3.05 1.28
N SER A 73 2.51 -2.89 1.05
CA SER A 73 3.53 -3.59 1.82
C SER A 73 4.80 -2.77 1.97
N TRP A 74 5.49 -2.99 3.09
CA TRP A 74 6.89 -2.62 3.24
C TRP A 74 7.76 -3.71 2.62
N LEU A 75 8.57 -3.34 1.64
CA LEU A 75 9.65 -4.17 1.12
C LEU A 75 10.90 -3.93 1.93
N ASP A 76 11.44 -5.00 2.52
CA ASP A 76 12.70 -4.93 3.26
C ASP A 76 13.95 -5.10 2.39
N ARG A 77 15.12 -4.99 3.02
CA ARG A 77 16.42 -5.15 2.37
C ARG A 77 16.67 -6.54 1.79
N HIS A 78 15.93 -7.55 2.24
CA HIS A 78 16.02 -8.93 1.78
C HIS A 78 15.04 -9.22 0.63
N GLY A 79 14.24 -8.23 0.22
CA GLY A 79 13.25 -8.38 -0.82
C GLY A 79 11.95 -9.03 -0.33
N ILE A 80 11.71 -9.07 0.98
CA ILE A 80 10.50 -9.65 1.58
C ILE A 80 9.43 -8.57 1.70
N ASP A 81 8.23 -8.92 1.24
CA ASP A 81 7.03 -8.09 1.40
C ASP A 81 6.39 -8.32 2.77
N HIS A 82 6.38 -7.26 3.58
CA HIS A 82 5.65 -7.20 4.85
C HIS A 82 4.34 -6.46 4.62
N VAL A 83 3.27 -7.24 4.43
CA VAL A 83 1.96 -6.70 4.00
C VAL A 83 1.30 -5.92 5.13
N CYS A 84 1.01 -4.64 4.87
CA CYS A 84 0.24 -3.79 5.76
C CYS A 84 -1.25 -4.09 5.64
N CYS A 85 -1.76 -4.08 4.40
CA CYS A 85 -3.15 -4.42 4.09
C CYS A 85 -3.38 -4.60 2.59
N TYR A 86 -4.59 -5.02 2.26
CA TYR A 86 -5.15 -4.94 0.90
C TYR A 86 -6.20 -3.84 0.84
N VAL A 87 -6.37 -3.24 -0.33
CA VAL A 87 -7.37 -2.20 -0.59
C VAL A 87 -8.17 -2.50 -1.85
N ASN A 88 -9.44 -2.09 -1.88
CA ASN A 88 -10.24 -2.12 -3.10
C ASN A 88 -9.96 -0.88 -3.98
N GLU A 89 -10.72 -0.75 -5.07
CA GLU A 89 -10.56 0.32 -6.06
C GLU A 89 -10.86 1.73 -5.54
N VAL A 90 -11.51 1.84 -4.39
CA VAL A 90 -11.80 3.11 -3.68
C VAL A 90 -10.96 3.26 -2.41
N PHE A 91 -9.88 2.49 -2.29
CA PHE A 91 -8.91 2.52 -1.19
C PHE A 91 -9.45 2.12 0.19
N ASP A 92 -10.61 1.45 0.25
CA ASP A 92 -11.06 0.85 1.50
C ASP A 92 -10.13 -0.30 1.89
N CYS A 93 -9.70 -0.28 3.15
CA CYS A 93 -8.91 -1.35 3.72
C CYS A 93 -9.75 -2.64 3.81
N LEU A 94 -9.21 -3.75 3.30
CA LEU A 94 -9.89 -5.04 3.24
C LEU A 94 -9.22 -6.07 4.16
N GLY A 95 -10.05 -6.88 4.82
CA GLY A 95 -9.66 -8.09 5.53
C GLY A 95 -10.40 -9.31 4.98
N ILE A 96 -9.83 -10.50 5.19
CA ILE A 96 -10.50 -11.76 4.86
C ILE A 96 -11.39 -12.16 6.03
N ALA A 97 -12.70 -12.22 5.80
CA ALA A 97 -13.65 -12.73 6.77
C ALA A 97 -13.70 -14.27 6.76
N SER A 98 -14.35 -14.85 7.77
CA SER A 98 -14.68 -16.28 7.80
C SER A 98 -15.40 -16.68 6.51
N GLY A 99 -14.86 -17.68 5.81
CA GLY A 99 -15.36 -18.12 4.50
C GLY A 99 -14.60 -17.56 3.29
N GLY A 100 -13.47 -16.86 3.48
CA GLY A 100 -12.60 -16.43 2.38
C GLY A 100 -13.11 -15.22 1.59
N VAL A 101 -14.08 -14.48 2.16
CA VAL A 101 -14.68 -13.30 1.54
C VAL A 101 -13.94 -12.05 2.01
N TRP A 102 -13.53 -11.20 1.06
CA TRP A 102 -12.94 -9.90 1.37
C TRP A 102 -14.02 -8.92 1.82
N LYS A 103 -13.81 -8.25 2.94
CA LYS A 103 -14.71 -7.23 3.47
C LYS A 103 -13.92 -6.01 3.92
N LYS A 104 -14.55 -4.84 3.83
CA LYS A 104 -14.03 -3.62 4.45
C LYS A 104 -13.81 -3.86 5.94
N GLN A 105 -12.64 -3.49 6.43
CA GLN A 105 -12.32 -3.50 7.86
C GLN A 105 -12.30 -2.07 8.43
N THR A 106 -12.41 -1.97 9.75
CA THR A 106 -12.44 -0.70 10.48
C THR A 106 -11.06 -0.04 10.61
N ASN A 107 -9.98 -0.81 10.49
CA ASN A 107 -8.63 -0.28 10.53
C ASN A 107 -8.36 0.59 9.31
N ASN A 108 -7.79 1.78 9.54
CA ASN A 108 -7.34 2.63 8.44
C ASN A 108 -5.96 2.16 7.95
N VAL A 109 -5.68 2.41 6.67
CA VAL A 109 -4.47 1.93 5.98
C VAL A 109 -3.20 2.50 6.60
N GLY A 110 -3.18 3.81 6.89
CA GLY A 110 -2.00 4.49 7.45
C GLY A 110 -1.56 3.90 8.78
N GLY A 111 -2.50 3.62 9.69
CA GLY A 111 -2.22 3.00 10.99
C GLY A 111 -1.67 1.58 10.87
N LEU A 112 -2.16 0.78 9.90
CA LEU A 112 -1.60 -0.55 9.65
C LEU A 112 -0.18 -0.48 9.06
N CYS A 113 0.06 0.44 8.13
CA CYS A 113 1.40 0.69 7.59
C CYS A 113 2.37 1.16 8.67
N LEU A 114 1.92 2.04 9.57
CA LEU A 114 2.73 2.54 10.69
C LEU A 114 3.09 1.41 11.65
N LYS A 115 2.11 0.63 12.09
CA LYS A 115 2.35 -0.51 12.97
C LYS A 115 3.32 -1.52 12.36
N GLN A 116 3.18 -1.80 11.07
CA GLN A 116 4.09 -2.70 10.36
C GLN A 116 5.50 -2.11 10.25
N PHE A 117 5.62 -0.79 10.03
CA PHE A 117 6.89 -0.09 10.01
C PHE A 117 7.61 -0.18 11.36
N GLU A 118 6.91 0.15 12.46
CA GLU A 118 7.44 0.06 13.83
C GLU A 118 7.91 -1.37 14.15
N SER A 119 7.13 -2.37 13.76
CA SER A 119 7.48 -3.78 13.94
C SER A 119 8.74 -4.20 13.17
N LEU A 120 9.10 -3.52 12.07
CA LEU A 120 10.29 -3.83 11.28
C LEU A 120 11.54 -3.12 11.79
N LEU A 121 11.37 -2.14 12.69
CA LEU A 121 12.47 -1.40 13.33
C LEU A 121 12.79 -1.90 14.74
N ALA A 122 11.91 -2.70 15.35
CA ALA A 122 12.09 -3.33 16.65
C ALA A 122 13.07 -4.52 16.59
#